data_AF-A0A2S1TZD0-F1
#
_entry.id   AF-A0A2S1TZD0-F1
#
_cell.length_a   1.000
_cell.length_b   1.000
_cell.length_c   1.000
_cell.angle_alpha   90.00
_cell.angle_beta   90.00
_cell.angle_gamma   90.00
#
_symmetry.space_group_name_H-M   'P 1'
#
loop_
_entity.id
_entity.type
_entity.pdbx_description
1 polymer ?
#
loop_
_entity_poly.entity_id
_entity_poly.type
_entity_poly.pdbx_seq_one_letter_code
_entity_poly.pdbx_strand_id
1 'polypeptide(L)'
;RLVEMGKKAKEVGVIKGILLHQGETNTGQQNWPNRVKGIYDNLIKDLGLNASQVPLLAGEVVSSGAGGACASHNAIIQKLPQVIPNAHVISSNGLAQQGDGLHFTSAAYRTFGQRFAETMLKLLGDVSTTPSQGETPQTNPEQQVEKNIQKFEDGWYYIKNTGSNKYLNVRNGVGADA
;
A
#
# COMPACT_ATOMS: atom_id res chain seq x y z
N ARG A 1 4.49 -19.11 11.85
CA ARG A 1 4.83 -17.67 12.01
C ARG A 1 3.77 -16.69 11.48
N LEU A 2 3.46 -16.60 10.17
CA LEU A 2 2.46 -15.59 9.69
C LEU A 2 1.10 -15.70 10.38
N VAL A 3 0.53 -16.92 10.44
CA VAL A 3 -0.75 -17.20 11.10
C VAL A 3 -0.68 -16.91 12.61
N GLU A 4 0.41 -17.29 13.27
CA GLU A 4 0.59 -17.03 14.72
C GLU A 4 0.60 -15.53 15.02
N MET A 5 1.34 -14.74 14.23
CA MET A 5 1.37 -13.29 14.37
C MET A 5 0.01 -12.66 14.05
N GLY A 6 -0.71 -13.17 13.04
CA GLY A 6 -2.06 -12.74 12.73
C GLY A 6 -3.02 -12.99 13.88
N LYS A 7 -2.97 -14.18 14.51
CA LYS A 7 -3.77 -14.51 15.70
C LYS A 7 -3.45 -13.56 16.85
N LYS A 8 -2.16 -13.29 17.11
CA LYS A 8 -1.75 -12.35 18.17
C LYS A 8 -2.23 -10.92 17.89
N ALA A 9 -2.12 -10.45 16.66
CA ALA A 9 -2.58 -9.11 16.28
C ALA A 9 -4.11 -8.97 16.44
N LYS A 10 -4.87 -10.05 16.19
CA LYS A 10 -6.33 -10.07 16.39
C LYS A 10 -6.77 -10.00 17.85
N GLU A 11 -5.91 -10.28 18.81
CA GLU A 11 -6.25 -10.13 20.25
C GLU A 11 -6.47 -8.66 20.62
N VAL A 12 -5.85 -7.72 19.90
CA VAL A 12 -5.84 -6.29 20.23
C VAL A 12 -6.23 -5.39 19.06
N GLY A 13 -6.60 -5.97 17.92
CA GLY A 13 -6.85 -5.21 16.69
C GLY A 13 -7.67 -5.97 15.64
N VAL A 14 -7.95 -5.28 14.54
CA VAL A 14 -8.68 -5.82 13.40
C VAL A 14 -7.76 -5.83 12.19
N ILE A 15 -7.58 -6.99 11.57
CA ILE A 15 -6.84 -7.09 10.31
C ILE A 15 -7.73 -6.51 9.20
N LYS A 16 -7.30 -5.37 8.64
CA LYS A 16 -8.04 -4.65 7.60
C LYS A 16 -7.57 -4.95 6.18
N GLY A 17 -6.41 -5.57 6.01
CA GLY A 17 -5.84 -5.88 4.70
C GLY A 17 -4.54 -6.64 4.85
N ILE A 18 -4.04 -7.16 3.73
CA ILE A 18 -2.75 -7.87 3.65
C ILE A 18 -1.89 -7.14 2.62
N LEU A 19 -0.68 -6.74 3.01
CA LEU A 19 0.32 -6.19 2.09
C LEU A 19 1.28 -7.31 1.68
N LEU A 20 1.48 -7.47 0.38
CA LEU A 20 2.44 -8.41 -0.20
C LEU A 20 3.40 -7.64 -1.10
N HIS A 21 4.70 -7.87 -0.93
CA HIS A 21 5.70 -7.43 -1.89
C HIS A 21 6.72 -8.55 -2.06
N GLN A 22 6.56 -9.30 -3.15
CA GLN A 22 7.37 -10.46 -3.48
C GLN A 22 7.20 -10.76 -4.98
N GLY A 23 8.23 -11.31 -5.61
CA GLY A 23 8.13 -11.90 -6.94
C GLY A 23 9.48 -12.23 -7.58
N GLU A 24 10.55 -11.61 -7.09
CA GLU A 24 11.91 -11.67 -7.63
C GLU A 24 12.41 -13.12 -7.76
N THR A 25 12.27 -13.91 -6.70
CA THR A 25 12.68 -15.34 -6.67
C THR A 25 11.77 -16.27 -7.46
N ASN A 26 10.65 -15.76 -7.99
CA ASN A 26 9.70 -16.50 -8.83
C ASN A 26 9.53 -15.85 -10.22
N THR A 27 10.49 -15.04 -10.65
CA THR A 27 10.47 -14.35 -11.95
C THR A 27 10.10 -15.31 -13.07
N GLY A 28 9.12 -14.92 -13.90
CA GLY A 28 8.62 -15.72 -15.02
C GLY A 28 7.67 -16.88 -14.68
N GLN A 29 7.49 -17.26 -13.41
CA GLN A 29 6.62 -18.39 -13.03
C GLN A 29 5.14 -18.06 -13.20
N GLN A 30 4.50 -18.59 -14.24
CA GLN A 30 3.11 -18.27 -14.60
C GLN A 30 2.07 -18.68 -13.55
N ASN A 31 2.37 -19.71 -12.73
CA ASN A 31 1.46 -20.17 -11.69
C ASN A 31 1.52 -19.33 -10.39
N TRP A 32 2.40 -18.32 -10.34
CA TRP A 32 2.59 -17.50 -9.15
C TRP A 32 1.30 -16.88 -8.59
N PRO A 33 0.36 -16.35 -9.41
CA PRO A 33 -0.91 -15.82 -8.90
C PRO A 33 -1.74 -16.86 -8.14
N ASN A 34 -1.76 -18.11 -8.62
CA ASN A 34 -2.48 -19.20 -7.93
C ASN A 34 -1.78 -19.63 -6.63
N ARG A 35 -0.45 -19.54 -6.57
CA ARG A 35 0.29 -19.79 -5.32
C ARG A 35 0.00 -18.71 -4.28
N VAL A 36 -0.02 -17.45 -4.70
CA VAL A 36 -0.42 -16.33 -3.84
C VAL A 36 -1.87 -16.49 -3.38
N LYS A 37 -2.78 -16.90 -4.27
CA LYS A 37 -4.16 -17.24 -3.89
C LYS A 37 -4.21 -18.31 -2.81
N GLY A 38 -3.45 -19.39 -2.94
CA GLY A 38 -3.39 -20.43 -1.90
C GLY A 38 -2.92 -19.89 -0.54
N ILE A 39 -1.91 -19.02 -0.53
CA ILE A 39 -1.44 -18.35 0.70
C ILE A 39 -2.53 -17.44 1.28
N TYR A 40 -3.16 -16.61 0.44
CA TYR A 40 -4.23 -15.70 0.83
C TYR A 40 -5.43 -16.46 1.41
N ASP A 41 -5.93 -17.50 0.72
CA ASP A 41 -7.04 -18.32 1.17
C ASP A 41 -6.74 -19.01 2.50
N ASN A 42 -5.52 -19.52 2.68
CA ASN A 42 -5.09 -20.09 3.96
C ASN A 42 -5.09 -19.04 5.07
N LEU A 43 -4.59 -17.82 4.82
CA LEU A 43 -4.63 -16.74 5.80
C LEU A 43 -6.07 -16.35 6.15
N ILE A 44 -6.96 -16.24 5.15
CA ILE A 44 -8.38 -15.96 5.37
C ILE A 44 -9.02 -17.02 6.26
N LYS A 45 -8.79 -18.30 5.95
CA LYS A 45 -9.32 -19.44 6.72
C LYS A 45 -8.75 -19.51 8.13
N ASP A 46 -7.43 -19.55 8.26
CA ASP A 46 -6.74 -19.83 9.52
C ASP A 46 -6.87 -18.68 10.53
N LEU A 47 -7.13 -17.48 10.04
CA LEU A 47 -7.40 -16.30 10.86
C LEU A 47 -8.89 -15.98 10.98
N GLY A 48 -9.79 -16.75 10.35
CA GLY A 48 -11.23 -16.49 10.37
C GLY A 48 -11.58 -15.08 9.89
N LEU A 49 -11.05 -14.69 8.74
CA LEU A 49 -11.26 -13.39 8.12
C LEU A 49 -12.33 -13.47 7.03
N ASN A 50 -12.87 -12.32 6.64
CA ASN A 50 -13.78 -12.22 5.50
C ASN A 50 -13.02 -11.71 4.28
N ALA A 51 -12.92 -12.53 3.23
CA ALA A 51 -12.20 -12.19 2.00
C ALA A 51 -12.74 -10.92 1.30
N SER A 52 -14.03 -10.61 1.43
CA SER A 52 -14.62 -9.37 0.88
C SER A 52 -14.22 -8.11 1.64
N GLN A 53 -13.76 -8.24 2.89
CA GLN A 53 -13.41 -7.12 3.77
C GLN A 53 -11.90 -6.98 4.00
N VAL A 54 -11.11 -7.98 3.61
CA VAL A 54 -9.65 -8.01 3.78
C VAL A 54 -8.99 -8.09 2.39
N PRO A 55 -8.77 -6.94 1.72
CA PRO A 55 -8.11 -6.91 0.43
C PRO A 55 -6.64 -7.36 0.53
N LEU A 56 -6.13 -7.89 -0.59
CA LEU A 56 -4.71 -8.13 -0.81
C LEU A 56 -4.15 -6.98 -1.64
N LEU A 57 -3.20 -6.22 -1.12
CA LEU A 57 -2.46 -5.23 -1.90
C LEU A 57 -1.10 -5.83 -2.23
N ALA A 58 -0.77 -5.95 -3.51
CA ALA A 58 0.46 -6.56 -4.00
C ALA A 58 1.32 -5.56 -4.76
N GLY A 59 2.55 -5.31 -4.30
CA GLY A 59 3.48 -4.40 -4.95
C GLY A 59 4.24 -5.06 -6.10
N GLU A 60 4.30 -4.38 -7.24
CA GLU A 60 5.19 -4.72 -8.36
C GLU A 60 6.67 -4.72 -7.93
N VAL A 61 7.50 -5.56 -8.57
CA VAL A 61 8.96 -5.52 -8.44
C VAL A 61 9.54 -4.36 -9.25
N VAL A 62 10.84 -4.07 -9.14
CA VAL A 62 11.50 -2.98 -9.88
C VAL A 62 11.12 -3.01 -11.36
N SER A 63 10.62 -1.88 -11.85
CA SER A 63 10.14 -1.76 -13.23
C SER A 63 11.28 -1.83 -14.26
N SER A 64 10.94 -2.19 -15.50
CA SER A 64 11.92 -2.23 -16.60
C SER A 64 12.52 -0.85 -16.88
N GLY A 65 11.72 0.21 -16.79
CA GLY A 65 12.18 1.60 -16.96
C GLY A 65 13.19 2.06 -15.91
N ALA A 66 13.27 1.38 -14.76
CA ALA A 66 14.26 1.62 -13.73
C ALA A 66 15.45 0.62 -13.77
N GLY A 67 15.52 -0.25 -14.79
CA GLY A 67 16.56 -1.27 -14.90
C GLY A 67 16.30 -2.53 -14.08
N GLY A 68 15.04 -2.86 -13.80
CA GLY A 68 14.67 -4.01 -12.98
C GLY A 68 15.01 -5.36 -13.64
N ALA A 69 15.81 -6.18 -12.96
CA ALA A 69 16.21 -7.51 -13.40
C ALA A 69 15.02 -8.50 -13.46
N CYS A 70 14.02 -8.27 -12.61
CA CYS A 70 12.82 -9.11 -12.49
C CYS A 70 11.58 -8.48 -13.14
N ALA A 71 11.73 -7.37 -13.89
CA ALA A 71 10.62 -6.55 -14.37
C ALA A 71 9.58 -7.33 -15.21
N SER A 72 9.99 -8.40 -15.90
CA SER A 72 9.06 -9.26 -16.66
C SER A 72 7.99 -9.91 -15.78
N HIS A 73 8.25 -10.08 -14.48
CA HIS A 73 7.31 -10.66 -13.53
C HIS A 73 6.13 -9.73 -13.23
N ASN A 74 6.24 -8.42 -13.47
CA ASN A 74 5.12 -7.49 -13.24
C ASN A 74 3.89 -7.85 -14.09
N ALA A 75 4.08 -8.35 -15.32
CA ALA A 75 2.98 -8.83 -16.15
C ALA A 75 2.26 -10.07 -15.55
N ILE A 76 2.92 -10.81 -14.65
CA ILE A 76 2.33 -11.93 -13.91
C ILE A 76 1.65 -11.42 -12.63
N ILE A 77 2.28 -10.49 -11.89
CA ILE A 77 1.68 -9.85 -10.71
C ILE A 77 0.35 -9.19 -11.07
N GLN A 78 0.29 -8.51 -12.22
CA GLN A 78 -0.93 -7.86 -12.73
C GLN A 78 -2.10 -8.81 -12.99
N LYS A 79 -1.88 -10.13 -13.01
CA LYS A 79 -2.95 -11.14 -13.13
C LYS A 79 -3.58 -11.52 -11.78
N LEU A 80 -3.05 -11.07 -10.65
CA LEU A 80 -3.61 -11.39 -9.31
C LEU A 80 -5.11 -11.11 -9.18
N PRO A 81 -5.66 -9.96 -9.66
CA PRO A 81 -7.09 -9.68 -9.55
C PRO A 81 -7.98 -10.70 -10.28
N GLN A 82 -7.43 -11.44 -11.25
CA GLN A 82 -8.17 -12.47 -11.99
C GLN A 82 -8.45 -13.72 -11.14
N VAL A 83 -7.61 -13.99 -10.13
CA VAL A 83 -7.71 -15.18 -9.26
C VAL A 83 -8.08 -14.84 -7.82
N ILE A 84 -7.85 -13.59 -7.40
CA ILE A 84 -8.29 -13.02 -6.12
C ILE A 84 -9.01 -11.71 -6.45
N PRO A 85 -10.35 -11.68 -6.57
CA PRO A 85 -11.08 -10.48 -7.00
C PRO A 85 -10.87 -9.24 -6.12
N ASN A 86 -10.56 -9.44 -4.84
CA ASN A 86 -10.25 -8.37 -3.88
C ASN A 86 -8.73 -8.08 -3.77
N ALA A 87 -7.97 -8.39 -4.82
CA ALA A 87 -6.56 -8.04 -4.93
C ALA A 87 -6.36 -6.75 -5.73
N HIS A 88 -5.40 -5.93 -5.30
CA HIS A 88 -5.04 -4.65 -5.91
C HIS A 88 -3.53 -4.61 -6.13
N VAL A 89 -3.12 -4.33 -7.36
CA VAL A 89 -1.69 -4.26 -7.70
C VAL A 89 -1.22 -2.81 -7.57
N ILE A 90 -0.14 -2.61 -6.80
CA ILE A 90 0.45 -1.30 -6.53
C ILE A 90 1.65 -1.13 -7.43
N SER A 91 1.60 -0.12 -8.31
CA SER A 91 2.63 0.04 -9.32
C SER A 91 3.96 0.52 -8.75
N SER A 92 5.05 -0.03 -9.29
CA SER A 92 6.43 0.39 -9.03
C SER A 92 6.99 1.36 -10.07
N ASN A 93 6.18 1.77 -11.06
CA ASN A 93 6.63 2.64 -12.14
C ASN A 93 7.18 3.97 -11.59
N GLY A 94 8.32 4.41 -12.13
CA GLY A 94 9.04 5.62 -11.69
C GLY A 94 9.76 5.51 -10.35
N LEU A 95 9.77 4.34 -9.68
CA LEU A 95 10.52 4.13 -8.45
C LEU A 95 11.98 3.78 -8.75
N ALA A 96 12.91 4.53 -8.15
CA ALA A 96 14.35 4.33 -8.30
C ALA A 96 14.85 3.09 -7.54
N GLN A 97 15.86 2.43 -8.10
CA GLN A 97 16.53 1.25 -7.55
C GLN A 97 17.97 1.56 -7.08
N GLN A 98 18.57 0.68 -6.27
CA GLN A 98 19.85 0.93 -5.57
C GLN A 98 21.13 0.81 -6.43
N GLY A 99 21.01 0.23 -7.62
CA GLY A 99 22.09 -0.09 -8.55
C GLY A 99 22.12 -1.56 -8.97
N ASP A 100 21.42 -2.44 -8.25
CA ASP A 100 21.45 -3.90 -8.43
C ASP A 100 20.30 -4.47 -9.29
N GLY A 101 19.35 -3.62 -9.69
CA GLY A 101 18.17 -4.02 -10.46
C GLY A 101 17.12 -4.80 -9.67
N LEU A 102 17.26 -4.94 -8.36
CA LEU A 102 16.39 -5.74 -7.50
C LEU A 102 15.75 -4.93 -6.38
N HIS A 103 16.52 -4.05 -5.74
CA HIS A 103 16.06 -3.35 -4.54
C HIS A 103 15.77 -1.87 -4.81
N PHE A 104 14.66 -1.38 -4.26
CA PHE A 104 14.35 0.05 -4.30
C PHE A 104 15.27 0.87 -3.39
N THR A 105 15.53 2.12 -3.76
CA THR A 105 16.15 3.08 -2.83
C THR A 105 15.24 3.33 -1.63
N SER A 106 15.78 3.80 -0.51
CA SER A 106 14.97 4.16 0.67
C SER A 106 13.91 5.23 0.33
N ALA A 107 14.22 6.18 -0.56
CA ALA A 107 13.25 7.17 -1.03
C ALA A 107 12.12 6.52 -1.83
N ALA A 108 12.45 5.59 -2.72
CA ALA A 108 11.47 4.85 -3.50
C ALA A 108 10.56 3.98 -2.62
N TYR A 109 11.07 3.32 -1.57
CA TYR A 109 10.23 2.57 -0.62
C TYR A 109 9.20 3.46 0.10
N ARG A 110 9.56 4.71 0.44
CA ARG A 110 8.61 5.66 1.03
C ARG A 110 7.47 5.98 0.08
N THR A 111 7.81 6.32 -1.17
CA THR A 111 6.80 6.56 -2.21
C THR A 111 5.97 5.31 -2.48
N PHE A 112 6.58 4.13 -2.43
CA PHE A 112 5.84 2.88 -2.60
C PHE A 112 4.82 2.68 -1.48
N GLY A 113 5.25 2.85 -0.22
CA GLY A 113 4.38 2.80 0.95
C GLY A 113 3.22 3.81 0.88
N GLN A 114 3.45 5.02 0.35
CA GLN A 114 2.39 5.99 0.09
C GLN A 114 1.35 5.44 -0.90
N ARG A 115 1.77 4.82 -2.01
CA ARG A 115 0.86 4.22 -3.00
C ARG A 115 0.04 3.06 -2.42
N PHE A 116 0.64 2.25 -1.56
CA PHE A 116 -0.08 1.22 -0.80
C PHE A 116 -1.15 1.85 0.11
N ALA A 117 -0.78 2.88 0.88
CA ALA A 117 -1.69 3.58 1.77
C ALA A 117 -2.84 4.22 0.98
N GLU A 118 -2.57 4.99 -0.08
CA GLU A 118 -3.58 5.61 -0.93
C GLU A 118 -4.61 4.61 -1.46
N THR A 119 -4.16 3.43 -1.88
CA THR A 119 -5.04 2.36 -2.35
C THR A 119 -5.89 1.83 -1.20
N MET A 120 -5.28 1.52 -0.06
CA MET A 120 -6.00 1.02 1.11
C MET A 120 -7.06 2.01 1.60
N LEU A 121 -6.78 3.31 1.57
CA LEU A 121 -7.71 4.34 2.00
C LEU A 121 -8.93 4.45 1.09
N LYS A 122 -8.74 4.32 -0.23
CA LYS A 122 -9.87 4.25 -1.18
C LYS A 122 -10.76 3.06 -0.90
N LEU A 123 -10.19 1.91 -0.56
CA LEU A 123 -10.94 0.68 -0.26
C LEU A 123 -11.69 0.75 1.08
N LEU A 124 -11.18 1.53 2.04
CA LEU A 124 -11.87 1.77 3.30
C LEU A 124 -13.06 2.73 3.16
N GLY A 125 -13.20 3.44 2.03
CA GLY A 125 -14.36 4.28 1.68
C GLY A 125 -14.47 5.60 2.45
N ASP A 126 -14.18 5.58 3.75
CA ASP A 126 -14.41 6.69 4.70
C ASP A 126 -13.11 7.39 5.10
N VAL A 127 -12.41 7.96 4.14
CA VAL A 127 -11.18 8.72 4.40
C VAL A 127 -11.31 10.09 3.77
N SER A 128 -11.52 11.12 4.58
CA SER A 128 -11.46 12.51 4.14
C SER A 128 -10.12 13.15 4.57
N THR A 129 -9.47 13.81 3.61
CA THR A 129 -8.31 14.66 3.87
C THR A 129 -8.79 15.92 4.58
N THR A 130 -8.55 16.03 5.88
CA THR A 130 -8.82 17.28 6.61
C THR A 130 -7.55 18.13 6.60
N PRO A 131 -7.59 19.39 6.13
CA PRO A 131 -6.49 20.32 6.35
C PRO A 131 -6.26 20.49 7.85
N SER A 132 -5.02 20.47 8.29
CA SER A 132 -4.67 20.84 9.67
C SER A 132 -5.13 22.28 9.91
N GLN A 133 -6.06 22.49 10.84
CA GLN A 133 -6.39 23.84 11.31
C GLN A 133 -5.26 24.32 12.23
N GLY A 134 -4.25 24.96 11.62
CA GLY A 134 -3.54 26.05 12.29
C GLY A 134 -4.47 27.26 12.34
N GLU A 135 -4.47 27.96 13.47
CA GLU A 135 -5.26 29.15 13.77
C GLU A 135 -5.20 30.19 12.63
N THR A 136 -6.37 30.68 12.19
CA THR A 136 -6.53 31.74 11.17
C THR A 136 -6.25 33.15 11.70
N PRO A 137 -5.93 34.13 10.83
CA PRO A 137 -6.99 35.07 10.40
C PRO A 137 -7.04 35.44 8.89
N GLN A 138 -8.27 35.33 8.35
CA GLN A 138 -8.96 36.04 7.25
C GLN A 138 -8.20 36.69 6.06
N THR A 139 -8.62 36.38 4.81
CA THR A 139 -9.50 37.25 3.96
C THR A 139 -9.82 36.66 2.56
N ASN A 140 -11.14 36.65 2.26
CA ASN A 140 -11.91 36.79 1.00
C ASN A 140 -11.65 36.04 -0.34
N PRO A 141 -12.72 35.88 -1.17
CA PRO A 141 -12.93 34.71 -2.03
C PRO A 141 -12.68 35.00 -3.50
N GLU A 142 -12.17 34.01 -4.24
CA GLU A 142 -12.67 33.63 -5.58
C GLU A 142 -11.87 32.45 -6.18
N GLN A 143 -12.62 31.53 -6.75
CA GLN A 143 -12.29 30.67 -7.90
C GLN A 143 -11.37 29.43 -7.76
N GLN A 144 -12.03 28.32 -8.13
CA GLN A 144 -11.59 27.23 -9.01
C GLN A 144 -11.16 25.90 -8.39
N VAL A 145 -11.87 24.90 -8.90
CA VAL A 145 -11.84 23.47 -8.60
C VAL A 145 -10.58 22.87 -9.20
N GLU A 146 -9.60 22.56 -8.38
CA GLU A 146 -8.53 21.63 -8.75
C GLU A 146 -8.32 20.59 -7.65
N LYS A 147 -8.17 19.33 -8.07
CA LYS A 147 -7.94 18.16 -7.22
C LYS A 147 -6.58 18.29 -6.51
N ASN A 148 -6.61 18.98 -5.38
CA ASN A 148 -5.45 19.26 -4.55
C ASN A 148 -5.08 18.04 -3.70
N ILE A 149 -4.11 17.25 -4.17
CA ILE A 149 -3.22 16.53 -3.24
C ILE A 149 -2.25 17.60 -2.70
N GLN A 150 -2.68 18.32 -1.67
CA GLN A 150 -1.84 19.30 -1.01
C GLN A 150 -0.71 18.59 -0.26
N LYS A 151 0.52 18.86 -0.67
CA LYS A 151 1.73 18.50 0.06
C LYS A 151 1.94 19.58 1.12
N PHE A 152 1.80 19.23 2.40
CA PHE A 152 1.91 20.18 3.50
C PHE A 152 3.38 20.49 3.86
N GLU A 153 3.65 21.73 4.25
CA GLU A 153 5.00 22.31 4.46
C GLU A 153 5.69 21.87 5.76
N ASP A 154 5.05 21.09 6.62
CA ASP A 154 5.61 20.61 7.89
C ASP A 154 6.26 19.20 7.80
N GLY A 155 6.24 18.58 6.62
CA GLY A 155 6.83 17.27 6.39
C GLY A 155 6.00 16.09 6.93
N TRP A 156 4.77 16.33 7.36
CA TRP A 156 3.83 15.30 7.82
C TRP A 156 2.72 15.05 6.80
N TYR A 157 2.43 13.78 6.55
CA TYR A 157 1.20 13.37 5.86
C TYR A 157 0.23 12.87 6.91
N TYR A 158 -0.92 13.53 7.03
CA TYR A 158 -1.98 13.12 7.94
C TYR A 158 -3.07 12.39 7.16
N ILE A 159 -3.25 11.12 7.49
CA ILE A 159 -4.39 10.33 7.03
C ILE A 159 -5.36 10.24 8.21
N LYS A 160 -6.49 10.95 8.12
CA LYS A 160 -7.53 10.94 9.15
C LYS A 160 -8.59 9.89 8.81
N ASN A 161 -8.81 8.95 9.73
CA ASN A 161 -9.97 8.07 9.67
C ASN A 161 -11.19 8.78 10.27
N THR A 162 -12.20 9.07 9.46
CA THR A 162 -13.37 9.89 9.86
C THR A 162 -14.31 9.17 10.84
N GLY A 163 -14.36 7.84 10.79
CA GLY A 163 -15.21 7.04 11.67
C GLY A 163 -14.64 6.82 13.08
N SER A 164 -13.35 7.08 13.31
CA SER A 164 -12.69 6.76 14.59
C SER A 164 -11.88 7.90 15.21
N ASN A 165 -11.75 9.05 14.53
CA ASN A 165 -10.89 10.17 14.95
C ASN A 165 -9.42 9.79 15.19
N LYS A 166 -8.95 8.66 14.64
CA LYS A 166 -7.56 8.20 14.73
C LYS A 166 -6.75 8.72 13.56
N TYR A 167 -5.49 9.07 13.83
CA TYR A 167 -4.54 9.58 12.85
C TYR A 167 -3.43 8.55 12.61
N LEU A 168 -3.05 8.35 11.35
CA LEU A 168 -1.75 7.77 11.03
C LEU A 168 -0.78 8.93 10.80
N ASN A 169 0.23 9.02 11.67
CA ASN A 169 1.27 10.05 11.61
C ASN A 169 2.55 9.41 11.05
N VAL A 170 3.08 9.90 9.94
CA VAL A 170 4.38 9.48 9.40
C VAL A 170 5.31 10.68 9.34
N ARG A 171 6.40 10.65 10.13
CA ARG A 171 7.36 11.76 10.27
C ARG A 171 8.33 11.78 9.10
N ASN A 172 8.41 12.86 8.33
CA ASN A 172 9.42 13.05 7.27
C ASN A 172 9.52 11.90 6.24
N GLY A 173 8.45 11.11 6.08
CA GLY A 173 8.47 9.88 5.31
C GLY A 173 9.35 8.76 5.91
N VAL A 174 10.02 8.95 7.04
CA VAL A 174 10.79 7.88 7.71
C VAL A 174 9.79 6.83 8.19
N GLY A 175 9.87 5.62 7.63
CA GLY A 175 9.12 4.46 8.10
C GLY A 175 9.60 4.04 9.50
N ALA A 176 8.97 3.02 10.08
CA ALA A 176 9.47 2.43 11.33
C ALA A 176 10.97 2.12 11.16
N ASP A 177 11.80 2.67 12.06
CA ASP A 177 13.22 2.38 12.10
C ASP A 177 13.43 0.87 12.12
N ALA A 178 14.36 0.39 11.28
CA ALA A 178 14.88 -0.98 11.30
C ALA A 178 15.92 -1.13 12.40
#